data_AF-A0A6F9CFC8-F1
#
_entry.id   AF-A0A6F9CFC8-F1
#
_cell.length_a   1.000
_cell.length_b   1.000
_cell.length_c   1.000
_cell.angle_alpha   90.00
_cell.angle_beta   90.00
_cell.angle_gamma   90.00
#
_symmetry.space_group_name_H-M   'P 1'
#
loop_
_entity.id
_entity.type
_entity.pdbx_description
1 polymer ?
#
loop_
_entity_poly.entity_id
_entity_poly.type
_entity_poly.pdbx_seq_one_letter_code
_entity_poly.pdbx_strand_id
1 'polypeptide(L)'
;MVFSRAAVVRLLASDCKCYSNDAPDDMVLGMCLNALGLSITHSSLFHQARPEDYSRDFLAHQVPISFHKHWNIDPVAVFNRWLKDESRSTTPHGLNKSTKEEL
;
A
#
# COMPACT_ATOMS: atom_id res chain seq x y z
N MET A 1 -2.81 4.94 4.80
CA MET A 1 -2.41 6.34 4.52
C MET A 1 -0.98 6.54 5.04
N VAL A 2 -0.20 7.42 4.41
CA VAL A 2 1.15 7.79 4.87
C VAL A 2 1.23 9.30 4.91
N PHE A 3 1.84 9.86 5.97
CA PHE A 3 1.96 11.29 6.17
C PHE A 3 3.42 11.69 6.31
N SER A 4 3.78 12.86 5.76
CA SER A 4 5.06 13.47 6.08
C SER A 4 5.03 14.03 7.51
N ARG A 5 6.19 14.05 8.17
CA ARG A 5 6.30 14.65 9.50
C ARG A 5 5.81 16.11 9.52
N ALA A 6 6.10 16.88 8.48
CA ALA A 6 5.66 18.27 8.37
C ALA A 6 4.14 18.40 8.31
N ALA A 7 3.45 17.52 7.57
CA ALA A 7 1.99 17.50 7.51
C ALA A 7 1.37 17.17 8.87
N VAL A 8 1.93 16.19 9.59
CA VAL A 8 1.47 15.81 10.94
C VAL A 8 1.61 16.98 11.92
N VAL A 9 2.76 17.67 11.91
CA VAL A 9 2.96 18.85 12.78
C VAL A 9 1.91 19.92 12.53
N ARG A 10 1.59 20.21 11.26
CA ARG A 10 0.53 21.18 10.91
C ARG A 10 -0.86 20.72 11.33
N LEU A 11 -1.16 19.43 11.18
CA LEU A 11 -2.44 18.84 11.59
C LEU A 11 -2.64 18.94 13.11
N LEU A 12 -1.61 18.58 13.90
CA LEU A 12 -1.66 18.64 15.36
C LEU A 12 -1.73 20.08 15.92
N ALA A 13 -1.20 21.05 15.18
CA ALA A 13 -1.28 22.46 15.54
C ALA A 13 -2.62 23.12 15.13
N SER A 14 -3.51 22.37 14.47
CA SER A 14 -4.84 22.83 14.05
C SER A 14 -5.92 22.41 15.03
N ASP A 15 -7.13 22.95 14.87
CA ASP A 15 -8.32 22.52 15.63
C ASP A 15 -9.00 21.26 15.05
N CYS A 16 -8.28 20.46 14.25
CA CYS A 16 -8.82 19.22 13.69
C CYS A 16 -9.17 18.22 14.81
N LYS A 17 -10.43 17.77 14.82
CA LYS A 17 -10.92 16.74 15.73
C LYS A 17 -12.12 16.02 15.13
N CYS A 18 -12.29 14.75 15.49
CA CYS A 18 -13.50 14.01 15.17
C CYS A 18 -14.71 14.67 15.87
N TYR A 19 -15.83 14.77 15.15
CA TYR A 19 -17.05 15.40 15.67
C TYR A 19 -17.87 14.45 16.57
N SER A 20 -17.57 13.15 16.54
CA SER A 20 -18.11 12.13 17.43
C SER A 20 -17.14 10.95 17.51
N ASN A 21 -17.36 10.04 18.47
CA ASN A 21 -16.55 8.82 18.61
C ASN A 21 -16.75 7.84 17.44
N ASP A 22 -17.92 7.86 16.80
CA ASP A 22 -18.25 7.03 15.65
C ASP A 22 -18.00 7.76 14.31
N ALA A 23 -17.31 8.90 14.36
CA ALA A 23 -16.96 9.62 13.15
C ALA A 23 -15.98 8.76 12.33
N PRO A 24 -16.09 8.79 11.00
CA PRO A 24 -15.14 8.12 10.12
C PRO A 24 -13.83 8.91 10.08
N ASP A 25 -12.85 8.44 10.84
CA ASP A 25 -11.57 9.12 11.05
C ASP A 25 -10.85 9.48 9.74
N ASP A 26 -10.87 8.61 8.74
CA ASP A 26 -10.22 8.81 7.45
C ASP A 26 -10.85 9.95 6.64
N MET A 27 -12.18 10.06 6.66
CA MET A 27 -12.91 11.17 6.06
C MET A 27 -12.66 12.48 6.82
N VAL A 28 -12.64 12.45 8.15
CA VAL A 28 -12.31 13.62 8.98
C VAL A 28 -10.89 14.11 8.71
N LEU A 29 -9.91 13.20 8.66
CA LEU A 29 -8.54 13.53 8.28
C LEU A 29 -8.48 14.17 6.90
N GLY A 30 -9.22 13.65 5.92
CA GLY A 30 -9.33 14.25 4.59
C GLY A 30 -9.85 15.69 4.62
N MET A 31 -10.93 15.95 5.38
CA MET A 31 -11.49 17.29 5.56
C MET A 31 -10.49 18.25 6.22
N CYS A 32 -9.80 17.81 7.28
CA CYS A 32 -8.82 18.63 7.98
C CYS A 32 -7.62 18.99 7.09
N LEU A 33 -7.09 18.03 6.33
CA LEU A 33 -6.01 18.28 5.39
C LEU A 33 -6.42 19.28 4.31
N ASN A 34 -7.65 19.14 3.77
CA ASN A 34 -8.20 20.09 2.82
C ASN A 34 -8.35 21.50 3.41
N ALA A 35 -8.89 21.62 4.63
CA ALA A 35 -9.04 22.90 5.33
C ALA A 35 -7.68 23.58 5.61
N LEU A 36 -6.62 22.80 5.82
CA LEU A 36 -5.25 23.28 5.98
C LEU A 36 -4.52 23.57 4.65
N GLY A 37 -5.17 23.35 3.50
CA GLY A 37 -4.54 23.48 2.19
C GLY A 37 -3.40 22.48 1.96
N LEU A 38 -3.47 21.30 2.60
CA LEU A 38 -2.51 20.22 2.42
C LEU A 38 -2.98 19.27 1.31
N SER A 39 -2.16 19.10 0.27
CA SER A 39 -2.48 18.22 -0.85
C SER A 39 -2.48 16.75 -0.43
N ILE A 40 -3.53 16.03 -0.78
CA ILE A 40 -3.63 14.57 -0.63
C ILE A 40 -3.39 13.95 -2.01
N THR A 41 -2.40 13.06 -2.12
CA THR A 41 -2.10 12.33 -3.35
C THR A 41 -2.57 10.89 -3.23
N HIS A 42 -3.42 10.47 -4.15
CA HIS A 42 -3.82 9.07 -4.27
C HIS A 42 -2.69 8.24 -4.91
N SER A 43 -2.50 7.01 -4.43
CA SER A 43 -1.61 6.03 -5.04
C SER A 43 -2.30 4.68 -5.13
N SER A 44 -2.28 4.07 -6.33
CA SER A 44 -2.87 2.75 -6.57
C SER A 44 -2.17 1.61 -5.85
N LEU A 45 -1.00 1.88 -5.24
CA LEU A 45 -0.20 0.87 -4.54
C LEU A 45 -0.72 0.56 -3.11
N PHE A 46 -1.64 1.38 -2.59
CA PHE A 46 -2.31 1.14 -1.31
C PHE A 46 -3.65 0.44 -1.54
N HIS A 47 -3.75 -0.82 -1.11
CA HIS A 47 -4.92 -1.65 -1.34
C HIS A 47 -5.81 -1.70 -0.08
N GLN A 48 -7.12 -1.51 -0.26
CA GLN A 48 -8.09 -1.55 0.82
C GLN A 48 -8.52 -2.97 1.22
N ALA A 49 -8.44 -3.93 0.28
CA ALA A 49 -8.93 -5.30 0.46
C ALA A 49 -7.77 -6.31 0.68
N ARG A 50 -8.09 -7.61 0.73
CA ARG A 50 -7.08 -8.68 0.79
C ARG A 50 -6.43 -8.85 -0.58
N PRO A 51 -5.22 -9.41 -0.69
CA PRO A 51 -4.61 -9.72 -1.99
C PRO A 51 -5.52 -10.57 -2.90
N GLU A 52 -6.23 -11.53 -2.33
CA GLU A 52 -7.13 -12.45 -3.06
C GLU A 52 -8.38 -11.77 -3.64
N ASP A 53 -8.74 -10.58 -3.13
CA ASP A 53 -9.87 -9.80 -3.62
C ASP A 53 -9.51 -9.03 -4.92
N TYR A 54 -8.24 -9.06 -5.35
CA TYR A 54 -7.74 -8.44 -6.58
C TYR A 54 -7.38 -9.49 -7.64
N SER A 55 -7.43 -9.10 -8.92
CA SER A 55 -6.96 -9.99 -9.99
C SER A 55 -5.44 -10.18 -9.90
N ARG A 56 -4.97 -11.38 -10.26
CA ARG A 56 -3.54 -11.70 -10.24
C ARG A 56 -2.74 -10.80 -11.17
N ASP A 57 -3.28 -10.53 -12.36
CA ASP A 57 -2.64 -9.67 -13.34
C ASP A 57 -2.49 -8.25 -12.80
N PHE A 58 -3.51 -7.72 -12.10
CA PHE A 58 -3.41 -6.39 -11.50
C PHE A 58 -2.25 -6.31 -10.49
N LEU A 59 -2.13 -7.30 -9.61
CA LEU A 59 -1.06 -7.34 -8.61
C LEU A 59 0.33 -7.66 -9.21
N ALA A 60 0.40 -8.30 -10.37
CA ALA A 60 1.67 -8.63 -11.01
C ALA A 60 2.39 -7.42 -11.63
N HIS A 61 1.66 -6.36 -11.97
CA HIS A 61 2.23 -5.18 -12.64
C HIS A 61 2.75 -4.11 -11.66
N GLN A 62 2.50 -4.23 -10.36
CA GLN A 62 2.80 -3.20 -9.37
C GLN A 62 3.32 -3.82 -8.07
N VAL A 63 4.36 -3.23 -7.47
CA VAL A 63 4.80 -3.62 -6.12
C VAL A 63 3.85 -2.97 -5.10
N PRO A 64 3.02 -3.74 -4.38
CA PRO A 64 2.06 -3.18 -3.44
C PRO A 64 2.79 -2.58 -2.23
N ILE A 65 2.27 -1.46 -1.71
CA ILE A 65 2.77 -0.85 -0.47
C ILE A 65 2.01 -1.40 0.76
N SER A 66 0.72 -1.72 0.61
CA SER A 66 -0.10 -2.26 1.72
C SER A 66 -1.34 -3.01 1.25
N PHE A 67 -1.86 -3.87 2.13
CA PHE A 67 -3.21 -4.43 2.11
C PHE A 67 -3.88 -4.16 3.46
N HIS A 68 -5.14 -3.74 3.48
CA HIS A 68 -5.80 -3.25 4.70
C HIS A 68 -6.80 -4.22 5.34
N LYS A 69 -7.23 -5.26 4.63
CA LYS A 69 -8.18 -6.24 5.15
C LYS A 69 -7.46 -7.51 5.59
N HIS A 70 -7.62 -7.87 6.87
CA HIS A 70 -6.96 -9.02 7.50
C HIS A 70 -7.95 -10.10 7.97
N TRP A 71 -9.19 -10.05 7.49
CA TRP A 71 -10.23 -11.02 7.85
C TRP A 71 -10.00 -12.37 7.18
N ASN A 72 -9.98 -13.44 7.98
CA ASN A 72 -9.85 -14.83 7.52
C ASN A 72 -8.59 -15.06 6.65
N ILE A 73 -7.47 -14.46 7.04
CA ILE A 73 -6.17 -14.57 6.37
C ILE A 73 -5.06 -14.42 7.42
N ASP A 74 -3.89 -15.02 7.18
CA ASP A 74 -2.72 -14.80 8.02
C ASP A 74 -1.99 -13.50 7.58
N PRO A 75 -2.03 -12.41 8.38
CA PRO A 75 -1.40 -11.15 8.02
C PRO A 75 0.12 -11.25 7.92
N VAL A 76 0.75 -12.15 8.69
CA VAL A 76 2.20 -12.33 8.68
C VAL A 76 2.62 -13.05 7.40
N ALA A 77 1.87 -14.07 6.98
CA ALA A 77 2.09 -14.72 5.69
C ALA A 77 1.90 -13.74 4.52
N VAL A 78 0.89 -12.86 4.57
CA VAL A 78 0.68 -11.81 3.57
C VAL A 78 1.87 -10.86 3.51
N PHE A 79 2.31 -10.35 4.67
CA PHE A 79 3.46 -9.45 4.75
C PHE A 79 4.71 -10.10 4.13
N ASN A 80 5.05 -11.33 4.57
CA ASN A 80 6.23 -12.04 4.09
C ASN A 80 6.19 -12.30 2.57
N ARG A 81 5.01 -12.55 2.01
CA ARG A 81 4.85 -12.84 0.58
C ARG A 81 4.83 -11.59 -0.30
N TRP A 82 4.18 -10.52 0.15
CA TRP A 82 3.84 -9.39 -0.71
C TRP A 82 4.59 -8.09 -0.39
N LEU A 83 4.99 -7.88 0.87
CA LEU A 83 5.45 -6.56 1.36
C LEU A 83 6.86 -6.58 1.95
N LYS A 84 7.39 -7.75 2.30
CA LYS A 84 8.75 -7.89 2.80
C LYS A 84 9.73 -7.61 1.66
N ASP A 85 10.63 -6.65 1.87
CA ASP A 85 11.73 -6.38 0.96
C ASP A 85 12.64 -7.62 0.82
N GLU A 86 12.51 -8.30 -0.30
CA GLU A 86 13.54 -9.20 -0.84
C GLU A 86 14.62 -8.31 -1.48
N SER A 87 15.52 -7.70 -0.72
CA SER A 87 16.65 -7.04 -1.37
C SER A 87 17.48 -8.08 -2.13
N ARG A 88 17.39 -8.09 -3.47
CA ARG A 88 18.45 -8.54 -4.40
C ARG A 88 18.97 -9.97 -4.19
N SER A 89 18.19 -11.01 -4.48
CA SER A 89 18.83 -12.17 -5.10
C SER A 89 19.34 -11.68 -6.46
N THR A 90 20.66 -11.56 -6.54
CA THR A 90 21.46 -11.29 -7.73
C THR A 90 20.71 -11.69 -8.99
N THR A 91 20.64 -10.81 -9.98
CA THR A 91 20.57 -11.31 -11.35
C THR A 91 21.77 -12.26 -11.49
N PRO A 92 21.55 -13.52 -11.89
CA PRO A 92 22.26 -13.97 -13.05
C PRO A 92 21.25 -13.86 -14.16
N HIS A 93 21.60 -13.04 -15.12
CA HIS A 93 21.26 -13.28 -16.49
C HIS A 93 21.69 -14.72 -16.83
N GLY A 94 20.84 -15.70 -16.50
CA GLY A 94 20.97 -17.07 -16.91
C GLY A 94 20.32 -17.19 -18.26
N LEU A 95 21.06 -16.86 -19.32
CA LEU A 95 20.81 -17.44 -20.63
C LEU A 95 20.78 -18.97 -20.44
N ASN A 96 19.60 -19.56 -20.40
CA ASN A 96 19.46 -20.94 -20.86
C ASN A 96 19.00 -20.89 -22.31
N LYS A 97 20.00 -20.71 -23.19
CA LYS A 97 19.97 -21.32 -24.52
C LYS A 97 19.81 -22.82 -24.30
N SER A 98 18.61 -23.34 -24.48
CA SER A 98 18.47 -24.71 -24.97
C SER A 98 18.19 -24.64 -26.46
N THR A 99 19.28 -24.52 -27.22
CA THR A 99 19.30 -25.02 -28.59
C THR A 99 19.61 -26.51 -28.48
N LYS A 100 18.66 -27.35 -28.92
CA LYS A 100 18.84 -28.68 -29.52
C LYS A 100 17.44 -29.32 -29.64
N GLU A 101 16.84 -29.32 -30.83
CA GLU A 101 17.00 -30.30 -31.93
C GLU A 101 15.80 -31.26 -31.93
N GLU A 102 14.93 -31.04 -32.93
CA GLU A 102 14.21 -32.02 -33.76
C GLU A 102 13.87 -33.42 -33.17
N LEU A 103 12.58 -33.73 -33.06
CA LEU A 103 11.85 -34.59 -34.01
C LEU A 103 10.33 -34.35 -33.91
#